data_AF-A0A3N9WK99-F1
#
_entry.id   AF-A0A3N9WK99-F1
#
_cell.length_a   1.000
_cell.length_b   1.000
_cell.length_c   1.000
_cell.angle_alpha   90.00
_cell.angle_beta   90.00
_cell.angle_gamma   90.00
#
_symmetry.space_group_name_H-M   'P 1'
#
loop_
_entity.id
_entity.type
_entity.pdbx_description
1 polymer ?
#
loop_
_entity_poly.entity_id
_entity_poly.type
_entity_poly.pdbx_seq_one_letter_code
_entity_poly.pdbx_strand_id
1 'polypeptide(L)'
;MSEPMKLQARLSAPVERVRQALTDPAELRLWLAEHAEVELPQRYEFWGRYTPEGDAPHQRLLHADDDTLRFSWLLDGVETTTELQLTAEGADSTVLTLTQSHFDFAEAMSGSSIRGVLQTYWSLAIANLAAHLDGQPLLPRTDFTSADLRGELVIAAPVDKVWESLTDSEQASAWFGYPIGIEPWVGGRYAMGGFEAGYAAKIVDLEPGRRMSVDWGPTGVTNWELAESDGRTTLTFVQSGFDEANPPYGAWSGSVSGLFELRRFHEVPNWQPIWLPAEVPGLEPSPAN
;
A
#
# COMPACT_ATOMS: atom_id res chain seq x y z
N MET A 1 15.32 10.50 19.18
CA MET A 1 14.22 10.24 18.23
C MET A 1 14.70 9.15 17.30
N SER A 2 13.88 8.14 17.02
CA SER A 2 14.20 7.14 16.00
C SER A 2 14.31 7.80 14.63
N GLU A 3 15.05 7.16 13.72
CA GLU A 3 15.06 7.57 12.31
C GLU A 3 13.64 7.47 11.76
N PRO A 4 13.16 8.48 11.00
CA PRO A 4 11.82 8.42 10.42
C PRO A 4 11.72 7.27 9.41
N MET A 5 10.55 6.67 9.32
CA MET A 5 10.24 5.72 8.26
C MET A 5 10.34 6.45 6.91
N LYS A 6 10.96 5.82 5.93
CA LYS A 6 11.13 6.36 4.57
C LYS A 6 10.51 5.40 3.54
N LEU A 7 9.70 5.93 2.65
CA LEU A 7 9.17 5.24 1.46
C LEU A 7 9.59 6.02 0.21
N GLN A 8 9.99 5.32 -0.85
CA GLN A 8 10.36 5.95 -2.11
C GLN A 8 9.65 5.26 -3.27
N ALA A 9 9.03 6.05 -4.14
CA ALA A 9 8.33 5.54 -5.31
C ALA A 9 8.58 6.41 -6.55
N ARG A 10 8.73 5.77 -7.70
CA ARG A 10 8.76 6.40 -9.02
C ARG A 10 7.34 6.53 -9.57
N LEU A 11 6.97 7.73 -9.97
CA LEU A 11 5.68 8.08 -10.53
C LEU A 11 5.85 8.50 -12.00
N SER A 12 5.00 7.98 -12.89
CA SER A 12 5.04 8.23 -14.34
C SER A 12 4.44 9.58 -14.74
N ALA A 13 4.87 10.66 -14.06
CA ALA A 13 4.41 12.01 -14.32
C ALA A 13 5.48 13.06 -13.99
N PRO A 14 5.46 14.23 -14.67
CA PRO A 14 6.31 15.37 -14.31
C PRO A 14 6.01 15.88 -12.89
N VAL A 15 7.01 16.49 -12.25
CA VAL A 15 6.91 17.02 -10.87
C VAL A 15 5.69 17.92 -10.70
N GLU A 16 5.41 18.78 -11.66
CA GLU A 16 4.29 19.73 -11.60
C GLU A 16 2.93 19.03 -11.57
N ARG A 17 2.79 17.92 -12.29
CA ARG A 17 1.57 17.10 -12.29
C ARG A 17 1.42 16.33 -10.97
N VAL A 18 2.50 15.79 -10.44
CA VAL A 18 2.50 15.13 -9.12
C VAL A 18 2.16 16.13 -8.02
N ARG A 19 2.78 17.33 -8.06
CA ARG A 19 2.49 18.42 -7.14
C ARG A 19 1.03 18.84 -7.19
N GLN A 20 0.44 18.94 -8.39
CA GLN A 20 -0.99 19.20 -8.53
C GLN A 20 -1.83 18.09 -7.86
N ALA A 21 -1.53 16.81 -8.11
CA ALA A 21 -2.25 15.70 -7.47
C ALA A 21 -2.14 15.69 -5.93
N LEU A 22 -1.02 16.20 -5.41
CA LEU A 22 -0.77 16.35 -3.97
C LEU A 22 -1.42 17.60 -3.36
N THR A 23 -1.88 18.58 -4.15
CA THR A 23 -2.32 19.88 -3.61
C THR A 23 -3.70 20.33 -4.11
N ASP A 24 -4.25 19.69 -5.13
CA ASP A 24 -5.63 19.91 -5.57
C ASP A 24 -6.60 19.13 -4.66
N PRO A 25 -7.49 19.81 -3.91
CA PRO A 25 -8.39 19.14 -2.98
C PRO A 25 -9.43 18.26 -3.68
N ALA A 26 -9.75 18.49 -4.96
CA ALA A 26 -10.60 17.57 -5.71
C ALA A 26 -9.86 16.26 -6.02
N GLU A 27 -8.57 16.33 -6.37
CA GLU A 27 -7.76 15.13 -6.61
C GLU A 27 -7.48 14.35 -5.34
N LEU A 28 -7.17 15.01 -4.22
CA LEU A 28 -6.96 14.35 -2.93
C LEU A 28 -8.17 13.53 -2.47
N ARG A 29 -9.39 14.02 -2.75
CA ARG A 29 -10.64 13.30 -2.43
C ARG A 29 -10.86 12.05 -3.28
N LEU A 30 -10.15 11.93 -4.41
CA LEU A 30 -10.18 10.73 -5.24
C LEU A 30 -9.27 9.65 -4.64
N TRP A 31 -7.98 9.97 -4.44
CA TRP A 31 -6.96 8.96 -4.18
C TRP A 31 -6.52 8.84 -2.71
N LEU A 32 -6.61 9.91 -1.91
CA LEU A 32 -6.07 9.95 -0.54
C LEU A 32 -7.17 9.76 0.52
N ALA A 33 -8.18 10.62 0.52
CA ALA A 33 -9.12 10.76 1.63
C ALA A 33 -10.58 10.93 1.16
N GLU A 34 -11.52 10.97 2.09
CA GLU A 34 -12.93 11.26 1.79
C GLU A 34 -13.16 12.77 1.69
N HIS A 35 -12.50 13.52 2.58
CA HIS A 35 -12.51 14.97 2.61
C HIS A 35 -11.09 15.50 2.58
N ALA A 36 -10.92 16.65 1.93
CA ALA A 36 -9.66 17.37 1.87
C ALA A 36 -9.94 18.87 1.71
N GLU A 37 -9.13 19.71 2.33
CA GLU A 37 -9.13 21.16 2.16
C GLU A 37 -7.69 21.66 2.06
N VAL A 38 -7.41 22.42 0.99
CA VAL A 38 -6.07 22.91 0.69
C VAL A 38 -6.15 24.39 0.32
N GLU A 39 -5.45 25.21 1.09
CA GLU A 39 -5.30 26.66 0.87
C GLU A 39 -3.84 27.02 1.23
N LEU A 40 -2.92 26.82 0.30
CA LEU A 40 -1.49 27.04 0.57
C LEU A 40 -1.14 28.53 0.66
N PRO A 41 -0.23 28.94 1.56
CA PRO A 41 0.53 28.12 2.52
C PRO A 41 -0.16 27.96 3.89
N GLN A 42 -1.47 28.21 4.02
CA GLN A 42 -2.15 28.25 5.31
C GLN A 42 -2.69 26.89 5.76
N ARG A 43 -3.19 26.07 4.83
CA ARG A 43 -3.99 24.89 5.16
C ARG A 43 -3.70 23.72 4.22
N TYR A 44 -3.55 22.55 4.84
CA TYR A 44 -3.47 21.26 4.18
C TYR A 44 -4.05 20.23 5.13
N GLU A 45 -5.31 19.87 4.92
CA GLU A 45 -6.09 19.02 5.82
C GLU A 45 -6.82 17.94 5.03
N PHE A 46 -6.94 16.76 5.63
CA PHE A 46 -7.70 15.65 5.07
C PHE A 46 -8.22 14.73 6.18
N TRP A 47 -9.42 14.19 5.98
CA TRP A 47 -10.11 13.38 6.98
C TRP A 47 -11.18 12.49 6.34
N GLY A 48 -11.97 11.85 7.19
CA GLY A 48 -13.02 10.90 6.86
C GLY A 48 -12.52 9.46 6.94
N ARG A 49 -13.37 8.52 6.56
CA ARG A 49 -13.21 7.11 6.91
C ARG A 49 -11.97 6.42 6.34
N TYR A 50 -11.37 6.99 5.30
CA TYR A 50 -10.13 6.47 4.68
C TYR A 50 -8.85 7.00 5.32
N THR A 51 -8.96 7.72 6.43
CA THR A 51 -7.88 8.42 7.11
C THR A 51 -7.76 7.88 8.53
N PRO A 52 -6.58 7.41 8.99
CA PRO A 52 -6.37 6.98 10.39
C PRO A 52 -6.82 8.06 11.39
N GLU A 53 -7.69 7.79 12.36
CA GLU A 53 -8.28 8.84 13.22
C GLU A 53 -8.92 10.00 12.40
N GLY A 54 -9.56 9.69 11.27
CA GLY A 54 -10.15 10.68 10.37
C GLY A 54 -11.50 11.25 10.80
N ASP A 55 -11.84 11.24 12.08
CA ASP A 55 -13.10 11.82 12.58
C ASP A 55 -13.15 13.36 12.41
N ALA A 56 -11.98 13.99 12.37
CA ALA A 56 -11.76 15.41 12.10
C ALA A 56 -10.41 15.60 11.36
N PRO A 57 -10.16 16.78 10.75
CA PRO A 57 -8.81 17.12 10.32
C PRO A 57 -7.90 17.32 11.53
N HIS A 58 -6.75 16.66 11.51
CA HIS A 58 -5.76 16.71 12.58
C HIS A 58 -4.38 17.16 12.06
N GLN A 59 -4.32 17.63 10.82
CA GLN A 59 -3.10 18.09 10.18
C GLN A 59 -2.86 19.58 10.42
N ARG A 60 -1.59 19.96 10.52
CA ARG A 60 -1.14 21.35 10.49
C ARG A 60 -0.01 21.48 9.48
N LEU A 61 -0.24 22.28 8.45
CA LEU A 61 0.75 22.54 7.42
C LEU A 61 2.01 23.19 8.04
N LEU A 62 3.18 22.62 7.74
CA LEU A 62 4.47 23.12 8.22
C LEU A 62 5.26 23.80 7.10
N HIS A 63 5.19 23.25 5.89
CA HIS A 63 5.91 23.76 4.72
C HIS A 63 5.24 23.29 3.43
N ALA A 64 5.20 24.17 2.43
CA ALA A 64 4.80 23.83 1.07
C ALA A 64 5.50 24.75 0.06
N ASP A 65 6.22 24.18 -0.89
CA ASP A 65 6.82 24.87 -2.02
C ASP A 65 6.65 24.06 -3.32
N ASP A 66 7.55 24.20 -4.29
CA ASP A 66 7.42 23.57 -5.61
C ASP A 66 7.70 22.06 -5.59
N ASP A 67 8.47 21.57 -4.61
CA ASP A 67 8.89 20.16 -4.57
C ASP A 67 8.69 19.50 -3.20
N THR A 68 8.35 20.27 -2.16
CA THR A 68 8.23 19.77 -0.80
C THR A 68 6.87 20.11 -0.21
N LEU A 69 6.20 19.12 0.39
CA LEU A 69 5.03 19.29 1.23
C LEU A 69 5.27 18.61 2.58
N ARG A 70 5.21 19.38 3.67
CA ARG A 70 5.42 18.88 5.04
C ARG A 70 4.30 19.34 5.95
N PHE A 71 3.71 18.43 6.70
CA PHE A 71 2.68 18.73 7.70
C PHE A 71 2.92 17.92 8.97
N SER A 72 2.50 18.45 10.11
CA SER A 72 2.32 17.65 11.31
C SER A 72 0.91 17.06 11.34
N TRP A 73 0.74 15.95 12.04
CA TRP A 73 -0.55 15.36 12.30
C TRP A 73 -0.56 14.66 13.66
N LEU A 74 -1.47 15.09 14.54
CA LEU A 74 -1.80 14.43 15.81
C LEU A 74 -2.43 13.04 15.61
N LEU A 75 -1.74 11.99 16.06
CA LEU A 75 -2.21 10.60 16.04
C LEU A 75 -1.97 9.94 17.39
N ASP A 76 -3.03 9.42 18.01
CA ASP A 76 -2.98 8.81 19.35
C ASP A 76 -2.27 9.75 20.35
N GLY A 77 -2.70 11.03 20.32
CA GLY A 77 -2.19 12.10 21.18
C GLY A 77 -0.75 12.57 20.92
N VAL A 78 -0.08 12.03 19.89
CA VAL A 78 1.31 12.37 19.54
C VAL A 78 1.34 13.19 18.25
N GLU A 79 1.99 14.36 18.28
CA GLU A 79 2.24 15.14 17.06
C GLU A 79 3.31 14.45 16.20
N THR A 80 2.86 13.80 15.12
CA THR A 80 3.74 13.18 14.12
C THR A 80 4.03 14.17 12.98
N THR A 81 4.94 13.82 12.07
CA THR A 81 5.29 14.65 10.91
C THR A 81 5.43 13.77 9.69
N THR A 82 4.82 14.21 8.60
CA THR A 82 4.97 13.63 7.26
C THR A 82 5.61 14.67 6.35
N GLU A 83 6.58 14.25 5.55
CA GLU A 83 7.15 15.03 4.45
C GLU A 83 7.04 14.24 3.16
N LEU A 84 6.63 14.92 2.10
CA LEU A 84 6.58 14.44 0.72
C LEU A 84 7.55 15.32 -0.08
N GLN A 85 8.66 14.74 -0.53
CA GLN A 85 9.65 15.39 -1.38
C GLN A 85 9.57 14.83 -2.80
N LEU A 86 9.49 15.71 -3.79
CA LEU A 86 9.48 15.40 -5.20
C LEU A 86 10.87 15.66 -5.79
N THR A 87 11.40 14.70 -6.53
CA THR A 87 12.65 14.83 -7.27
C THR A 87 12.41 14.44 -8.72
N ALA A 88 12.65 15.36 -9.66
CA ALA A 88 12.59 15.04 -11.08
C ALA A 88 13.68 14.00 -11.44
N GLU A 89 13.27 12.90 -12.05
CA GLU A 89 14.19 11.90 -12.61
C GLU A 89 14.26 12.01 -14.14
N GLY A 90 13.19 12.49 -14.77
CA GLY A 90 13.11 12.78 -16.20
C GLY A 90 11.96 13.73 -16.51
N ALA A 91 11.72 14.00 -17.80
CA ALA A 91 10.65 14.91 -18.23
C ALA A 91 9.25 14.42 -17.78
N ASP A 92 9.03 13.11 -17.80
CA ASP A 92 7.76 12.47 -17.44
C ASP A 92 7.92 11.49 -16.25
N SER A 93 8.95 11.67 -15.42
CA SER A 93 9.24 10.79 -14.27
C SER A 93 9.62 11.60 -13.03
N THR A 94 8.96 11.29 -11.91
CA THR A 94 9.21 11.91 -10.59
C THR A 94 9.43 10.83 -9.55
N VAL A 95 10.47 10.99 -8.73
CA VAL A 95 10.64 10.20 -7.50
C VAL A 95 9.96 10.96 -6.36
N LEU A 96 8.95 10.33 -5.75
CA LEU A 96 8.36 10.76 -4.49
C LEU A 96 9.11 10.07 -3.35
N THR A 97 9.69 10.86 -2.44
CA THR A 97 10.23 10.40 -1.16
C THR A 97 9.32 10.85 -0.04
N LEU A 98 8.72 9.89 0.66
CA LEU A 98 7.92 10.14 1.85
C LEU A 98 8.75 9.84 3.10
N THR A 99 8.78 10.77 4.06
CA THR A 99 9.28 10.48 5.41
C THR A 99 8.18 10.66 6.45
N GLN A 100 8.14 9.76 7.44
CA GLN A 100 7.15 9.74 8.51
C GLN A 100 7.85 9.57 9.86
N SER A 101 7.66 10.53 10.77
CA SER A 101 8.14 10.41 12.14
C SER A 101 7.21 9.55 13.00
N HIS A 102 7.71 9.03 14.12
CA HIS A 102 6.94 8.28 15.11
C HIS A 102 6.25 7.01 14.58
N PHE A 103 6.79 6.41 13.52
CA PHE A 103 6.50 5.03 13.18
C PHE A 103 7.37 4.10 14.05
N ASP A 104 6.74 3.09 14.63
CA ASP A 104 7.40 2.05 15.41
C ASP A 104 6.92 0.66 14.96
N PHE A 105 7.86 -0.24 14.69
CA PHE A 105 7.53 -1.57 14.17
C PHE A 105 6.85 -2.46 15.22
N ALA A 106 7.16 -2.27 16.51
CA ALA A 106 6.49 -3.03 17.57
C ALA A 106 5.03 -2.58 17.72
N GLU A 107 4.74 -1.29 17.56
CA GLU A 107 3.35 -0.78 17.45
C GLU A 107 2.64 -1.38 16.24
N ALA A 108 3.31 -1.46 15.09
CA ALA A 108 2.74 -2.08 13.88
C ALA A 108 2.41 -3.58 14.07
N MET A 109 3.29 -4.33 14.73
CA MET A 109 3.09 -5.77 14.98
C MET A 109 2.06 -6.07 16.06
N SER A 110 1.94 -5.21 17.07
CA SER A 110 1.02 -5.41 18.19
C SER A 110 -0.36 -4.77 17.96
N GLY A 111 -0.47 -3.82 17.03
CA GLY A 111 -1.67 -3.01 16.85
C GLY A 111 -1.96 -2.09 18.04
N SER A 112 -0.96 -1.78 18.87
CA SER A 112 -1.16 -1.04 20.13
C SER A 112 -1.45 0.44 19.95
N SER A 113 -1.21 0.99 18.76
CA SER A 113 -1.46 2.39 18.40
C SER A 113 -1.84 2.48 16.93
N ILE A 114 -2.66 3.47 16.59
CA ILE A 114 -3.00 3.79 15.20
C ILE A 114 -1.75 4.12 14.37
N ARG A 115 -0.68 4.64 14.99
CA ARG A 115 0.59 4.94 14.30
C ARG A 115 1.23 3.69 13.67
N GLY A 116 0.93 2.50 14.20
CA GLY A 116 1.38 1.23 13.64
C GLY A 116 0.90 1.00 12.20
N VAL A 117 -0.19 1.65 11.75
CA VAL A 117 -0.68 1.51 10.36
C VAL A 117 0.03 2.42 9.36
N LEU A 118 0.84 3.38 9.82
CA LEU A 118 1.32 4.48 8.96
C LEU A 118 2.13 3.99 7.75
N GLN A 119 2.92 2.93 7.92
CA GLN A 119 3.67 2.35 6.79
C GLN A 119 2.74 1.84 5.69
N THR A 120 1.74 1.05 6.04
CA THR A 120 0.85 0.42 5.07
C THR A 120 -0.21 1.38 4.55
N TYR A 121 -0.65 2.34 5.37
CA TYR A 121 -1.47 3.47 4.96
C TYR A 121 -0.77 4.29 3.87
N TRP A 122 0.47 4.72 4.11
CA TRP A 122 1.21 5.51 3.13
C TRP A 122 1.59 4.70 1.88
N SER A 123 1.88 3.40 2.03
CA SER A 123 2.11 2.51 0.89
C SER A 123 0.87 2.44 -0.02
N LEU A 124 -0.33 2.28 0.56
CA LEU A 124 -1.59 2.28 -0.17
C LEU A 124 -1.91 3.64 -0.79
N ALA A 125 -1.68 4.73 -0.06
CA ALA A 125 -1.91 6.09 -0.55
C ALA A 125 -1.02 6.41 -1.76
N ILE A 126 0.27 6.06 -1.71
CA ILE A 126 1.20 6.25 -2.83
C ILE A 126 0.82 5.36 -4.03
N ALA A 127 0.40 4.12 -3.80
CA ALA A 127 -0.09 3.25 -4.87
C ALA A 127 -1.36 3.81 -5.55
N ASN A 128 -2.28 4.40 -4.78
CA ASN A 128 -3.45 5.09 -5.32
C ASN A 128 -3.09 6.39 -6.05
N LEU A 129 -2.11 7.16 -5.56
CA LEU A 129 -1.57 8.31 -6.28
C LEU A 129 -0.99 7.90 -7.63
N ALA A 130 -0.19 6.83 -7.67
CA ALA A 130 0.36 6.30 -8.92
C ALA A 130 -0.75 5.85 -9.88
N ALA A 131 -1.74 5.09 -9.39
CA ALA A 131 -2.90 4.69 -10.20
C ALA A 131 -3.66 5.91 -10.76
N HIS A 132 -3.87 6.94 -9.95
CA HIS A 132 -4.54 8.18 -10.36
C HIS A 132 -3.75 8.93 -11.45
N LEU A 133 -2.44 9.05 -11.29
CA LEU A 133 -1.56 9.68 -12.28
C LEU A 133 -1.52 8.91 -13.60
N ASP A 134 -1.55 7.58 -13.55
CA ASP A 134 -1.60 6.68 -14.70
C ASP A 134 -3.00 6.62 -15.35
N GLY A 135 -4.02 7.27 -14.78
CA GLY A 135 -5.41 7.21 -15.24
C GLY A 135 -6.05 5.82 -15.06
N GLN A 136 -5.52 5.01 -14.15
CA GLN A 136 -5.99 3.67 -13.83
C GLN A 136 -7.07 3.69 -12.75
N PRO A 137 -7.93 2.66 -12.69
CA PRO A 137 -8.82 2.46 -11.54
C PRO A 137 -8.03 2.42 -10.23
N LEU A 138 -8.56 3.08 -9.20
CA LEU A 138 -7.97 3.09 -7.87
C LEU A 138 -8.09 1.73 -7.18
N LEU A 139 -7.25 1.52 -6.18
CA LEU A 139 -7.29 0.34 -5.32
C LEU A 139 -8.38 0.47 -4.26
N PRO A 140 -8.86 -0.65 -3.70
CA PRO A 140 -9.67 -0.63 -2.48
C PRO A 140 -8.96 0.17 -1.39
N ARG A 141 -9.64 1.18 -0.83
CA ARG A 141 -9.13 1.96 0.30
C ARG A 141 -9.55 1.33 1.62
N THR A 142 -8.73 1.48 2.64
CA THR A 142 -9.03 1.03 4.00
C THR A 142 -10.07 1.95 4.64
N ASP A 143 -11.27 1.44 4.89
CA ASP A 143 -12.26 2.11 5.72
C ASP A 143 -11.95 1.83 7.20
N PHE A 144 -11.33 2.80 7.88
CA PHE A 144 -10.93 2.70 9.30
C PHE A 144 -12.12 2.72 10.27
N THR A 145 -13.36 2.75 9.76
CA THR A 145 -14.58 2.73 10.56
C THR A 145 -15.39 1.43 10.38
N SER A 146 -14.88 0.48 9.59
CA SER A 146 -15.60 -0.72 9.20
C SER A 146 -14.79 -2.00 9.44
N ALA A 147 -15.46 -3.04 9.93
CA ALA A 147 -14.93 -4.41 9.95
C ALA A 147 -15.17 -5.17 8.63
N ASP A 148 -15.89 -4.58 7.66
CA ASP A 148 -16.04 -5.15 6.33
C ASP A 148 -14.80 -4.84 5.47
N LEU A 149 -13.82 -5.75 5.54
CA LEU A 149 -12.55 -5.67 4.82
C LEU A 149 -12.65 -6.45 3.52
N ARG A 150 -13.25 -5.82 2.51
CA ARG A 150 -13.44 -6.38 1.16
C ARG A 150 -13.02 -5.38 0.09
N GLY A 151 -12.37 -5.89 -0.95
CA GLY A 151 -11.89 -5.12 -2.09
C GLY A 151 -11.93 -5.93 -3.36
N GLU A 152 -12.05 -5.24 -4.48
CA GLU A 152 -12.03 -5.85 -5.81
C GLU A 152 -11.07 -5.07 -6.72
N LEU A 153 -10.32 -5.77 -7.55
CA LEU A 153 -9.61 -5.19 -8.68
C LEU A 153 -9.79 -6.04 -9.94
N VAL A 154 -9.75 -5.38 -11.08
CA VAL A 154 -9.69 -6.04 -12.39
C VAL A 154 -8.25 -5.98 -12.89
N ILE A 155 -7.75 -7.11 -13.37
CA ILE A 155 -6.42 -7.27 -13.96
C ILE A 155 -6.62 -7.68 -15.42
N ALA A 156 -6.00 -6.97 -16.36
CA ALA A 156 -6.07 -7.28 -17.78
C ALA A 156 -5.15 -8.46 -18.17
N ALA A 157 -5.35 -9.60 -17.53
CA ALA A 157 -4.69 -10.87 -17.83
C ALA A 157 -5.64 -12.07 -17.62
N PRO A 158 -5.41 -13.20 -18.33
CA PRO A 158 -6.12 -14.45 -18.11
C PRO A 158 -5.94 -15.00 -16.69
N VAL A 159 -6.94 -15.73 -16.20
CA VAL A 159 -6.97 -16.19 -14.80
C VAL A 159 -5.82 -17.12 -14.46
N ASP A 160 -5.39 -17.96 -15.42
CA ASP A 160 -4.27 -18.87 -15.21
C ASP A 160 -2.97 -18.11 -14.90
N LYS A 161 -2.77 -16.93 -15.51
CA LYS A 161 -1.59 -16.09 -15.28
C LYS A 161 -1.66 -15.34 -13.95
N VAL A 162 -2.83 -14.83 -13.61
CA VAL A 162 -3.04 -14.21 -12.30
C VAL A 162 -2.88 -15.25 -11.19
N TRP A 163 -3.45 -16.44 -11.36
CA TRP A 163 -3.31 -17.55 -10.41
C TRP A 163 -1.85 -17.97 -10.22
N GLU A 164 -1.11 -18.15 -11.31
CA GLU A 164 0.33 -18.46 -11.28
C GLU A 164 1.08 -17.41 -10.46
N SER A 165 0.86 -16.12 -10.73
CA SER A 165 1.53 -15.02 -10.00
C SER A 165 1.16 -14.90 -8.52
N LEU A 166 0.00 -15.45 -8.10
CA LEU A 166 -0.45 -15.45 -6.70
C LEU A 166 0.06 -16.67 -5.91
N THR A 167 0.43 -17.75 -6.59
CA THR A 167 0.73 -19.05 -5.96
C THR A 167 2.15 -19.55 -6.18
N ASP A 168 2.85 -19.01 -7.19
CA ASP A 168 4.28 -19.22 -7.39
C ASP A 168 5.10 -18.26 -6.51
N SER A 169 6.07 -18.81 -5.77
CA SER A 169 6.86 -18.04 -4.81
C SER A 169 7.75 -16.98 -5.49
N GLU A 170 8.31 -17.28 -6.66
CA GLU A 170 9.20 -16.37 -7.37
C GLU A 170 8.41 -15.17 -7.92
N GLN A 171 7.28 -15.43 -8.60
CA GLN A 171 6.42 -14.38 -9.11
C GLN A 171 5.79 -13.55 -7.98
N ALA A 172 5.28 -14.21 -6.93
CA ALA A 172 4.75 -13.52 -5.75
C ALA A 172 5.80 -12.60 -5.11
N SER A 173 7.04 -13.09 -4.95
CA SER A 173 8.14 -12.27 -4.44
C SER A 173 8.46 -11.08 -5.35
N ALA A 174 8.43 -11.31 -6.67
CA ALA A 174 8.75 -10.28 -7.66
C ALA A 174 7.79 -9.10 -7.58
N TRP A 175 6.47 -9.31 -7.75
CA TRP A 175 5.52 -8.20 -7.73
C TRP A 175 5.28 -7.63 -6.34
N PHE A 176 5.39 -8.44 -5.27
CA PHE A 176 5.21 -7.95 -3.92
C PHE A 176 6.41 -7.11 -3.43
N GLY A 177 7.60 -7.31 -4.01
CA GLY A 177 8.83 -6.58 -3.65
C GLY A 177 9.48 -7.02 -2.34
N TYR A 178 9.07 -8.18 -1.81
CA TYR A 178 9.62 -8.80 -0.60
C TYR A 178 9.55 -10.33 -0.73
N PRO A 179 10.44 -11.12 -0.10
CA PRO A 179 10.40 -12.57 -0.24
C PRO A 179 9.08 -13.17 0.23
N ILE A 180 8.46 -14.02 -0.61
CA ILE A 180 7.25 -14.78 -0.30
C ILE A 180 7.53 -16.27 -0.53
N GLY A 181 7.26 -17.09 0.47
CA GLY A 181 7.32 -18.56 0.36
C GLY A 181 5.92 -19.16 0.33
N ILE A 182 5.60 -19.91 -0.72
CA ILE A 182 4.26 -20.51 -0.91
C ILE A 182 4.38 -22.01 -1.17
N GLU A 183 3.63 -22.78 -0.41
CA GLU A 183 3.35 -24.19 -0.63
C GLU A 183 1.88 -24.32 -1.07
N PRO A 184 1.57 -24.26 -2.39
CA PRO A 184 0.21 -24.02 -2.89
C PRO A 184 -0.69 -25.26 -2.85
N TRP A 185 -0.91 -25.81 -1.65
CA TRP A 185 -1.84 -26.90 -1.35
C TRP A 185 -2.51 -26.68 0.00
N VAL A 186 -3.68 -27.26 0.21
CA VAL A 186 -4.37 -27.20 1.52
C VAL A 186 -3.49 -27.81 2.60
N GLY A 187 -3.23 -27.04 3.65
CA GLY A 187 -2.33 -27.36 4.74
C GLY A 187 -0.89 -26.88 4.55
N GLY A 188 -0.53 -26.39 3.35
CA GLY A 188 0.75 -25.77 3.05
C GLY A 188 0.94 -24.40 3.72
N ARG A 189 2.18 -23.93 3.70
CA ARG A 189 2.63 -22.66 4.28
C ARG A 189 2.52 -21.50 3.30
N TYR A 190 2.16 -20.32 3.83
CA TYR A 190 2.29 -19.03 3.16
C TYR A 190 3.11 -18.11 4.07
N ALA A 191 4.35 -17.79 3.66
CA ALA A 191 5.33 -17.11 4.50
C ALA A 191 5.73 -15.76 3.91
N MET A 192 5.26 -14.66 4.52
CA MET A 192 5.77 -13.32 4.24
C MET A 192 7.16 -13.16 4.88
N GLY A 193 8.18 -12.91 4.06
CA GLY A 193 9.60 -13.02 4.42
C GLY A 193 10.27 -14.32 3.96
N GLY A 194 9.54 -15.21 3.27
CA GLY A 194 10.04 -16.51 2.85
C GLY A 194 10.08 -17.52 3.99
N PHE A 195 10.33 -18.79 3.67
CA PHE A 195 10.30 -19.88 4.66
C PHE A 195 11.35 -19.75 5.77
N GLU A 196 12.43 -19.00 5.53
CA GLU A 196 13.51 -18.78 6.48
C GLU A 196 13.17 -17.70 7.54
N ALA A 197 12.10 -16.91 7.36
CA ALA A 197 11.70 -15.86 8.30
C ALA A 197 11.00 -16.40 9.57
N GLY A 198 10.71 -17.71 9.63
CA GLY A 198 10.19 -18.39 10.81
C GLY A 198 8.66 -18.44 10.92
N TYR A 199 7.96 -17.31 10.76
CA TYR A 199 6.49 -17.32 10.75
C TYR A 199 5.94 -17.66 9.36
N ALA A 200 4.95 -18.56 9.33
CA ALA A 200 4.18 -18.86 8.12
C ALA A 200 2.72 -19.08 8.48
N ALA A 201 1.83 -18.42 7.73
CA ALA A 201 0.41 -18.66 7.74
C ALA A 201 0.09 -19.99 7.05
N LYS A 202 -1.16 -20.47 7.20
CA LYS A 202 -1.57 -21.77 6.66
C LYS A 202 -2.60 -21.59 5.55
N ILE A 203 -2.38 -22.24 4.41
CA ILE A 203 -3.41 -22.36 3.38
C ILE A 203 -4.48 -23.33 3.90
N VAL A 204 -5.70 -22.83 4.09
CA VAL A 204 -6.82 -23.61 4.64
C VAL A 204 -7.82 -24.04 3.56
N ASP A 205 -7.81 -23.36 2.42
CA ASP A 205 -8.61 -23.71 1.26
C ASP A 205 -7.89 -23.31 -0.03
N LEU A 206 -8.03 -24.13 -1.07
CA LEU A 206 -7.37 -23.90 -2.35
C LEU A 206 -8.08 -24.65 -3.48
N GLU A 207 -8.64 -23.88 -4.40
CA GLU A 207 -9.20 -24.32 -5.68
C GLU A 207 -8.38 -23.70 -6.81
N PRO A 208 -7.50 -24.47 -7.50
CA PRO A 208 -6.64 -23.95 -8.55
C PRO A 208 -7.39 -23.13 -9.61
N GLY A 209 -6.84 -21.97 -9.96
CA GLY A 209 -7.43 -21.04 -10.93
C GLY A 209 -8.67 -20.29 -10.44
N ARG A 210 -9.07 -20.43 -9.17
CA ARG A 210 -10.33 -19.87 -8.68
C ARG A 210 -10.27 -19.26 -7.29
N ARG A 211 -9.70 -19.95 -6.31
CA ARG A 211 -9.79 -19.50 -4.90
C ARG A 211 -8.62 -19.97 -4.06
N MET A 212 -8.13 -19.10 -3.19
CA MET A 212 -7.19 -19.43 -2.13
C MET A 212 -7.66 -18.79 -0.82
N SER A 213 -7.47 -19.48 0.30
CA SER A 213 -7.73 -18.97 1.64
C SER A 213 -6.52 -19.24 2.53
N VAL A 214 -5.99 -18.20 3.17
CA VAL A 214 -4.81 -18.27 4.05
C VAL A 214 -5.20 -17.76 5.44
N ASP A 215 -4.97 -18.59 6.45
CA ASP A 215 -5.21 -18.31 7.86
C ASP A 215 -3.95 -17.78 8.54
N TRP A 216 -4.03 -16.52 8.98
CA TRP A 216 -2.97 -15.79 9.67
C TRP A 216 -3.13 -15.83 11.21
N GLY A 217 -4.04 -16.64 11.73
CA GLY A 217 -4.35 -16.72 13.16
C GLY A 217 -5.12 -15.47 13.62
N PRO A 218 -4.63 -14.69 14.60
CA PRO A 218 -5.36 -13.53 15.14
C PRO A 218 -5.73 -12.46 14.11
N THR A 219 -4.94 -12.31 13.05
CA THR A 219 -5.21 -11.38 11.92
C THR A 219 -6.35 -11.88 11.01
N GLY A 220 -6.83 -13.10 11.24
CA GLY A 220 -7.92 -13.71 10.50
C GLY A 220 -7.49 -14.41 9.21
N VAL A 221 -8.47 -14.70 8.37
CA VAL A 221 -8.33 -15.40 7.10
C VAL A 221 -8.45 -14.41 5.94
N THR A 222 -7.46 -14.41 5.06
CA THR A 222 -7.51 -13.72 3.78
C THR A 222 -8.01 -14.68 2.70
N ASN A 223 -9.01 -14.25 1.93
CA ASN A 223 -9.59 -14.99 0.82
C ASN A 223 -9.34 -14.23 -0.49
N TRP A 224 -8.78 -14.93 -1.47
CA TRP A 224 -8.66 -14.47 -2.85
C TRP A 224 -9.64 -15.28 -3.69
N GLU A 225 -10.52 -14.61 -4.43
CA GLU A 225 -11.40 -15.24 -5.42
C GLU A 225 -11.16 -14.61 -6.78
N LEU A 226 -10.98 -15.46 -7.79
CA LEU A 226 -10.75 -15.07 -9.17
C LEU A 226 -11.96 -15.42 -10.03
N ALA A 227 -12.39 -14.48 -10.85
CA ALA A 227 -13.40 -14.67 -11.87
C ALA A 227 -12.89 -14.12 -13.21
N GLU A 228 -12.87 -14.95 -14.25
CA GLU A 228 -12.48 -14.52 -15.59
C GLU A 228 -13.69 -13.98 -16.38
N SER A 229 -13.50 -12.86 -17.07
CA SER A 229 -14.42 -12.35 -18.09
C SER A 229 -13.65 -11.58 -19.16
N ASP A 230 -13.94 -11.84 -20.43
CA ASP A 230 -13.36 -11.13 -21.59
C ASP A 230 -11.82 -11.05 -21.59
N GLY A 231 -11.16 -12.13 -21.16
CA GLY A 231 -9.70 -12.22 -21.05
C GLY A 231 -9.09 -11.38 -19.92
N ARG A 232 -9.91 -10.90 -19.00
CA ARG A 232 -9.53 -10.18 -17.78
C ARG A 232 -9.93 -10.99 -16.56
N THR A 233 -9.24 -10.77 -15.45
CA THR A 233 -9.51 -11.42 -14.17
C THR A 233 -9.97 -10.39 -13.15
N THR A 234 -11.14 -10.60 -12.59
CA THR A 234 -11.57 -9.92 -11.37
C THR A 234 -11.02 -10.68 -10.17
N LEU A 235 -10.17 -10.02 -9.39
CA LEU A 235 -9.70 -10.51 -8.08
C LEU A 235 -10.52 -9.83 -6.99
N THR A 236 -11.33 -10.61 -6.28
CA THR A 236 -11.93 -10.23 -5.01
C THR A 236 -10.99 -10.63 -3.87
N PHE A 237 -10.64 -9.68 -3.02
CA PHE A 237 -9.84 -9.90 -1.81
C PHE A 237 -10.67 -9.56 -0.58
N VAL A 238 -10.75 -10.49 0.37
CA VAL A 238 -11.52 -10.34 1.62
C VAL A 238 -10.65 -10.74 2.80
N GLN A 239 -10.62 -9.93 3.85
CA GLN A 239 -10.09 -10.32 5.15
C GLN A 239 -11.26 -10.51 6.12
N SER A 240 -11.26 -11.62 6.88
CA SER A 240 -12.37 -12.00 7.76
C SER A 240 -11.89 -12.86 8.93
N GLY A 241 -12.75 -13.17 9.91
CA GLY A 241 -12.40 -14.09 11.00
C GLY A 241 -11.43 -13.53 12.05
N PHE A 242 -11.22 -12.22 12.05
CA PHE A 242 -10.51 -11.47 13.08
C PHE A 242 -11.47 -10.92 14.14
N ASP A 243 -10.93 -10.31 15.20
CA ASP A 243 -11.73 -9.55 16.17
C ASP A 243 -12.27 -8.25 15.55
N GLU A 244 -13.58 -8.21 15.25
CA GLU A 244 -14.22 -7.03 14.63
C GLU A 244 -14.15 -5.76 15.50
N ALA A 245 -13.89 -5.88 16.81
CA ALA A 245 -13.64 -4.73 17.67
C ALA A 245 -12.24 -4.12 17.47
N ASN A 246 -11.31 -4.89 16.89
CA ASN A 246 -9.95 -4.48 16.59
C ASN A 246 -9.54 -4.95 15.17
N PRO A 247 -10.16 -4.42 14.10
CA PRO A 247 -9.88 -4.87 12.75
C PRO A 247 -8.40 -4.71 12.37
N PRO A 248 -7.81 -5.66 11.63
CA PRO A 248 -6.40 -5.66 11.27
C PRO A 248 -6.08 -4.69 10.11
N TYR A 249 -6.43 -3.40 10.26
CA TYR A 249 -6.30 -2.39 9.22
C TYR A 249 -4.89 -2.29 8.64
N GLY A 250 -3.85 -2.47 9.46
CA GLY A 250 -2.46 -2.48 9.01
C GLY A 250 -2.18 -3.61 8.00
N ALA A 251 -2.60 -4.84 8.32
CA ALA A 251 -2.41 -6.00 7.45
C ALA A 251 -3.27 -5.91 6.18
N TRP A 252 -4.52 -5.44 6.31
CA TRP A 252 -5.40 -5.16 5.18
C TRP A 252 -4.76 -4.17 4.21
N SER A 253 -4.39 -2.98 4.71
CA SER A 253 -3.79 -1.90 3.90
C SER A 253 -2.50 -2.37 3.22
N GLY A 254 -1.68 -3.15 3.93
CA GLY A 254 -0.46 -3.73 3.39
C GLY A 254 -0.75 -4.66 2.22
N SER A 255 -1.71 -5.55 2.39
CA SER A 255 -2.12 -6.50 1.35
C SER A 255 -2.68 -5.79 0.12
N VAL A 256 -3.63 -4.86 0.30
CA VAL A 256 -4.25 -4.16 -0.84
C VAL A 256 -3.30 -3.17 -1.54
N SER A 257 -2.32 -2.61 -0.85
CA SER A 257 -1.30 -1.76 -1.50
C SER A 257 -0.43 -2.56 -2.48
N GLY A 258 -0.07 -3.80 -2.14
CA GLY A 258 0.67 -4.70 -3.04
C GLY A 258 -0.10 -5.10 -4.30
N LEU A 259 -1.44 -5.11 -4.26
CA LEU A 259 -2.28 -5.45 -5.42
C LEU A 259 -2.09 -4.48 -6.60
N PHE A 260 -1.57 -3.28 -6.34
CA PHE A 260 -1.20 -2.35 -7.40
C PHE A 260 -0.09 -2.91 -8.28
N GLU A 261 0.95 -3.47 -7.65
CA GLU A 261 2.06 -4.08 -8.37
C GLU A 261 1.68 -5.40 -9.00
N LEU A 262 0.81 -6.20 -8.37
CA LEU A 262 0.23 -7.38 -9.01
C LEU A 262 -0.45 -6.99 -10.34
N ARG A 263 -1.27 -5.95 -10.36
CA ARG A 263 -1.92 -5.48 -11.59
C ARG A 263 -0.87 -5.01 -12.61
N ARG A 264 0.08 -4.15 -12.20
CA ARG A 264 1.12 -3.63 -13.09
C ARG A 264 2.04 -4.72 -13.64
N PHE A 265 2.32 -5.76 -12.86
CA PHE A 265 3.12 -6.92 -13.26
C PHE A 265 2.54 -7.61 -14.51
N HIS A 266 1.21 -7.61 -14.64
CA HIS A 266 0.51 -8.18 -15.80
C HIS A 266 0.27 -7.16 -16.93
N GLU A 267 0.08 -5.89 -16.59
CA GLU A 267 -0.41 -4.88 -17.54
C GLU A 267 0.68 -4.00 -18.17
N VAL A 268 1.83 -3.85 -17.51
CA VAL A 268 2.90 -2.96 -17.95
C VAL A 268 3.97 -3.76 -18.70
N PRO A 269 4.23 -3.47 -19.98
CA PRO A 269 5.32 -4.10 -20.72
C PRO A 269 6.68 -3.80 -20.06
N ASN A 270 7.53 -4.82 -19.90
CA ASN A 270 8.82 -4.72 -19.20
C ASN A 270 8.69 -4.09 -17.81
N TRP A 271 7.66 -4.53 -17.07
CA TRP A 271 7.33 -4.04 -15.74
C TRP A 271 8.57 -3.91 -14.83
N GLN A 272 8.57 -2.82 -14.07
CA GLN A 272 9.47 -2.55 -12.95
C GLN A 272 8.63 -1.99 -11.81
N PRO A 273 8.94 -2.33 -10.55
CA PRO A 273 8.21 -1.79 -9.41
C PRO A 273 8.35 -0.27 -9.36
N ILE A 274 7.28 0.43 -8.93
CA ILE A 274 7.37 1.84 -8.59
C ILE A 274 8.28 2.04 -7.38
N TRP A 275 8.31 1.06 -6.48
CA TRP A 275 9.04 1.13 -5.23
C TRP A 275 10.54 1.11 -5.47
N LEU A 276 11.22 2.12 -4.92
CA LEU A 276 12.66 2.17 -4.90
C LEU A 276 13.15 1.60 -3.57
N PRO A 277 14.25 0.82 -3.57
CA PRO A 277 14.94 0.49 -2.34
C PRO A 277 15.29 1.80 -1.63
N ALA A 278 14.89 1.94 -0.36
CA ALA A 278 15.31 3.10 0.41
C ALA A 278 16.85 3.09 0.47
N GLU A 279 17.50 4.11 -0.10
CA GLU A 279 18.93 4.30 0.13
C GLU A 279 19.15 4.49 1.63
N VAL A 280 19.80 3.51 2.26
CA VAL A 280 20.30 3.60 3.62
C VAL A 280 21.65 4.32 3.55
N PRO A 281 21.83 5.50 4.16
CA PRO A 281 23.12 6.17 4.18
C PRO A 281 24.22 5.23 4.73
N GLY A 282 25.19 4.86 3.87
CA GLY A 282 26.31 3.99 4.24
C GLY A 282 26.27 2.55 3.68
N LEU A 283 25.26 2.17 2.91
CA LEU A 283 25.25 0.94 2.13
C LEU A 283 25.26 1.29 0.64
N GLU A 284 26.43 1.24 0.00
CA GLU A 284 26.50 1.27 -1.45
C GLU A 284 25.75 0.05 -2.02
N PRO A 285 24.89 0.23 -3.04
CA PRO A 285 24.29 -0.91 -3.72
C PRO A 285 25.39 -1.77 -4.32
N SER A 286 25.36 -3.09 -4.07
CA SER A 286 26.25 -4.02 -4.76
C SER A 286 26.04 -3.87 -6.27
N PRO A 287 27.12 -3.81 -7.08
CA PRO A 287 26.97 -3.80 -8.52
C PRO A 287 26.25 -5.08 -8.95
N ALA A 288 25.19 -4.91 -9.74
CA ALA A 288 24.55 -6.01 -10.43
C ALA A 288 25.60 -6.72 -11.30
N ASN A 289 25.83 -8.01 -11.05
CA ASN A 289 26.58 -8.89 -11.93
C ASN A 289 25.72 -9.34 -13.11
#